data_AF-A0A7Y9L3N4-F1
#
_entry.id   AF-A0A7Y9L3N4-F1
#
_cell.length_a   1.000
_cell.length_b   1.000
_cell.length_c   1.000
_cell.angle_alpha   90.00
_cell.angle_beta   90.00
_cell.angle_gamma   90.00
#
_symmetry.space_group_name_H-M   'P 1'
#
loop_
_entity.id
_entity.type
_entity.pdbx_description
1 polymer ?
#
loop_
_entity_poly.entity_id
_entity_poly.type
_entity_poly.pdbx_seq_one_letter_code
_entity_poly.pdbx_strand_id
1 'polypeptide(L)'
;MNKLAIIHSTWFALMLTSASHAQTLEQMMLEISQSSSKPWEIQYVIFVAPEKDIRQQRTYAQRINQKMAPNKNLLYLNAKELLSPSYLIGPLAVVMVRFTPSAQVVNPAAPLSHFTARRTNFDRMVFVKTSGKKDRHLYHFANWYDEDLEFPALCTSDDSAYYEKGEDNKSGVGYFGCVEWASQLYNPNQPYIDVTTYTDEGGFIRHFMGWSRFTDKKKPIIGQHNGIWMCLLDCPHGDRPGIITDIAAWSIQHELPVPKEKINYED
;
A
#
# COMPACT_ATOMS: atom_id res chain seq x y z
N MET A 1 43.61 -46.01 43.61
CA MET A 1 42.96 -47.16 42.94
C MET A 1 42.64 -46.71 41.52
N ASN A 2 43.53 -46.98 40.55
CA ASN A 2 43.48 -48.13 39.63
C ASN A 2 42.10 -48.24 38.96
N LYS A 3 41.93 -48.08 37.64
CA LYS A 3 42.76 -48.59 36.53
C LYS A 3 42.63 -47.74 35.25
N LEU A 4 43.73 -47.68 34.51
CA LEU A 4 43.77 -47.49 33.06
C LEU A 4 42.90 -48.53 32.33
N ALA A 5 42.29 -48.10 31.23
CA ALA A 5 42.08 -48.95 30.05
C ALA A 5 42.37 -48.13 28.79
N ILE A 6 43.26 -48.67 27.97
CA ILE A 6 43.77 -48.16 26.71
C ILE A 6 42.87 -48.72 25.58
N ILE A 7 42.99 -48.12 24.38
CA ILE A 7 42.68 -48.67 23.03
C ILE A 7 41.21 -48.42 22.60
N HIS A 8 40.82 -47.85 21.44
CA HIS A 8 41.39 -47.72 20.10
C HIS A 8 41.19 -46.31 19.49
N SER A 9 42.17 -45.91 18.70
CA SER A 9 42.08 -44.87 17.68
C SER A 9 41.05 -45.21 16.61
N THR A 10 39.96 -44.46 16.55
CA THR A 10 39.17 -44.30 15.32
C THR A 10 39.19 -42.84 14.92
N TRP A 11 39.99 -42.57 13.89
CA TRP A 11 39.89 -41.39 13.07
C TRP A 11 38.48 -41.37 12.45
N PHE A 12 37.57 -40.62 13.06
CA PHE A 12 36.48 -40.02 12.28
C PHE A 12 36.99 -38.68 11.80
N ALA A 13 37.40 -38.65 10.54
CA ALA A 13 37.40 -37.42 9.78
C ALA A 13 35.95 -36.90 9.80
N LEU A 14 35.67 -35.98 10.72
CA LEU A 14 34.50 -35.14 10.61
C LEU A 14 34.78 -34.24 9.40
N MET A 15 34.42 -34.73 8.22
CA MET A 15 34.28 -33.91 7.03
C MET A 15 33.33 -32.79 7.42
N LEU A 16 33.90 -31.60 7.64
CA LEU A 16 33.19 -30.34 7.55
C LEU A 16 32.65 -30.24 6.11
N THR A 17 31.53 -30.90 5.84
CA THR A 17 30.68 -30.50 4.73
C THR A 17 29.88 -29.29 5.20
N SER A 18 30.56 -28.17 5.43
CA SER A 18 29.94 -26.87 5.22
C SER A 18 29.74 -26.73 3.72
N ALA A 19 28.79 -27.48 3.17
CA ALA A 19 28.16 -27.14 1.91
C ALA A 19 27.37 -25.86 2.19
N SER A 20 28.05 -24.72 2.11
CA SER A 20 27.39 -23.45 1.87
C SER A 20 26.62 -23.62 0.57
N HIS A 21 25.33 -23.95 0.69
CA HIS A 21 24.41 -23.84 -0.42
C HIS A 21 24.35 -22.35 -0.72
N ALA A 22 25.17 -21.91 -1.67
CA ALA A 22 24.95 -20.64 -2.33
C ALA A 22 23.59 -20.79 -3.03
N GLN A 23 22.52 -20.40 -2.33
CA GLN A 23 21.18 -20.34 -2.90
C GLN A 23 21.30 -19.54 -4.18
N THR A 24 20.79 -20.10 -5.28
CA THR A 24 20.75 -19.34 -6.51
C THR A 24 19.86 -18.11 -6.30
N LEU A 25 20.14 -17.01 -6.99
CA LEU A 25 19.26 -15.85 -6.97
C LEU A 25 17.81 -16.25 -7.27
N GLU A 26 17.62 -17.24 -8.14
CA GLU A 26 16.30 -17.81 -8.45
C GLU A 26 15.65 -18.49 -7.24
N GLN A 27 16.39 -19.25 -6.43
CA GLN A 27 15.93 -19.82 -5.16
C GLN A 27 15.63 -18.73 -4.12
N MET A 28 16.48 -17.72 -3.98
CA MET A 28 16.23 -16.59 -3.07
C MET A 28 15.00 -15.79 -3.49
N MET A 29 14.78 -15.59 -4.79
CA MET A 29 13.60 -14.89 -5.32
C MET A 29 12.33 -15.71 -5.14
N LEU A 30 12.42 -17.03 -5.34
CA LEU A 30 11.33 -17.95 -5.06
C LEU A 30 10.98 -17.91 -3.57
N GLU A 31 11.98 -17.95 -2.69
CA GLU A 31 11.80 -17.81 -1.25
C GLU A 31 11.22 -16.45 -0.89
N ILE A 32 11.78 -15.31 -1.33
CA ILE A 32 11.24 -13.98 -1.01
C ILE A 32 9.80 -13.81 -1.51
N SER A 33 9.46 -14.38 -2.67
CA SER A 33 8.09 -14.33 -3.22
C SER A 33 7.11 -15.33 -2.57
N GLN A 34 7.60 -16.41 -1.95
CA GLN A 34 6.78 -17.46 -1.33
C GLN A 34 6.79 -17.44 0.21
N SER A 35 7.71 -16.72 0.84
CA SER A 35 8.09 -16.91 2.25
C SER A 35 7.22 -16.20 3.27
N SER A 36 6.25 -15.38 2.87
CA SER A 36 5.35 -14.82 3.87
C SER A 36 4.38 -15.89 4.34
N SER A 37 4.61 -16.35 5.57
CA SER A 37 3.71 -17.22 6.32
C SER A 37 2.44 -16.50 6.77
N LYS A 38 2.36 -15.16 6.61
CA LYS A 38 1.21 -14.36 7.03
C LYS A 38 0.08 -14.49 6.00
N PRO A 39 -1.14 -14.86 6.41
CA PRO A 39 -2.32 -14.83 5.55
C PRO A 39 -2.54 -13.44 4.96
N TRP A 40 -3.09 -13.38 3.74
CA TRP A 40 -3.45 -12.11 3.12
C TRP A 40 -4.73 -11.55 3.73
N GLU A 41 -4.62 -10.38 4.36
CA GLU A 41 -5.72 -9.76 5.09
C GLU A 41 -6.32 -8.53 4.40
N ILE A 42 -5.70 -8.03 3.33
CA ILE A 42 -6.11 -6.77 2.69
C ILE A 42 -7.25 -7.00 1.70
N GLN A 43 -8.36 -6.29 1.91
CA GLN A 43 -9.51 -6.31 1.03
C GLN A 43 -9.28 -5.45 -0.23
N TYR A 44 -8.74 -4.25 -0.04
CA TYR A 44 -8.44 -3.35 -1.15
C TYR A 44 -7.31 -2.40 -0.83
N VAL A 45 -6.71 -1.85 -1.88
CA VAL A 45 -5.93 -0.61 -1.84
C VAL A 45 -6.51 0.38 -2.84
N ILE A 46 -6.48 1.66 -2.48
CA ILE A 46 -6.93 2.77 -3.30
C ILE A 46 -5.76 3.75 -3.47
N PHE A 47 -5.51 4.18 -4.70
CA PHE A 47 -4.62 5.31 -4.98
C PHE A 47 -5.45 6.42 -5.59
N VAL A 48 -5.32 7.64 -5.06
CA VAL A 48 -6.03 8.80 -5.57
C VAL A 48 -5.03 9.90 -5.83
N ALA A 49 -5.13 10.52 -7.00
CA ALA A 49 -4.36 11.72 -7.37
C ALA A 49 -5.07 12.44 -8.52
N PRO A 50 -4.64 13.66 -8.89
CA PRO A 50 -5.01 14.25 -10.17
C PRO A 50 -4.75 13.29 -11.33
N GLU A 51 -5.64 13.23 -12.31
CA GLU A 51 -5.53 12.26 -13.41
C GLU A 51 -4.20 12.39 -14.18
N LYS A 52 -3.77 13.63 -14.42
CA LYS A 52 -2.50 13.95 -15.08
C LYS A 52 -1.32 13.30 -14.34
N ASP A 53 -1.36 13.30 -13.01
CA ASP A 53 -0.27 12.80 -12.19
C ASP A 53 -0.22 11.27 -12.22
N ILE A 54 -1.36 10.58 -12.14
CA ILE A 54 -1.41 9.12 -12.32
C ILE A 54 -0.85 8.72 -13.69
N ARG A 55 -1.22 9.44 -14.76
CA ARG A 55 -0.69 9.18 -16.12
C ARG A 55 0.82 9.41 -16.21
N GLN A 56 1.32 10.49 -15.61
CA GLN A 56 2.76 10.81 -15.59
C GLN A 56 3.55 9.77 -14.79
N GLN A 57 3.07 9.41 -13.59
CA GLN A 57 3.70 8.41 -12.74
C GLN A 57 3.76 7.04 -13.43
N ARG A 58 2.67 6.62 -14.09
CA ARG A 58 2.64 5.38 -14.88
C ARG A 58 3.67 5.40 -16.00
N THR A 59 3.72 6.48 -16.78
CA THR A 59 4.66 6.64 -17.89
C THR A 59 6.11 6.62 -17.39
N TYR A 60 6.38 7.29 -16.27
CA TYR A 60 7.68 7.28 -15.62
C TYR A 60 8.07 5.87 -15.15
N ALA A 61 7.17 5.17 -14.46
CA ALA A 61 7.38 3.80 -14.00
C ALA A 61 7.67 2.83 -15.16
N GLN A 62 6.93 2.94 -16.28
CA GLN A 62 7.19 2.15 -17.49
C GLN A 62 8.61 2.38 -18.03
N ARG A 63 9.04 3.65 -18.11
CA ARG A 63 10.39 3.99 -18.60
C ARG A 63 11.49 3.45 -17.69
N ILE A 64 11.31 3.57 -16.37
CA ILE A 64 12.27 3.03 -15.40
C ILE A 64 12.30 1.50 -15.47
N ASN A 65 11.14 0.86 -15.48
CA ASN A 65 11.05 -0.60 -15.54
C ASN A 65 11.65 -1.16 -16.84
N GLN A 66 11.46 -0.50 -17.99
CA GLN A 66 12.10 -0.90 -19.25
C GLN A 66 13.63 -0.87 -19.19
N LYS A 67 14.21 0.15 -18.54
CA LYS A 67 15.66 0.25 -18.33
C LYS A 67 16.18 -0.80 -17.36
N MET A 68 15.37 -1.13 -16.37
CA MET A 68 15.74 -1.98 -15.24
C MET A 68 15.49 -3.48 -15.50
N ALA A 69 14.51 -3.83 -16.32
CA ALA A 69 14.09 -5.21 -16.59
C ALA A 69 15.22 -6.15 -17.09
N PRO A 70 16.19 -5.70 -17.92
CA PRO A 70 17.33 -6.53 -18.32
C PRO A 70 18.23 -6.94 -17.15
N ASN A 71 18.32 -6.12 -16.09
CA ASN A 71 19.16 -6.40 -14.93
C ASN A 71 18.63 -7.64 -14.20
N LYS A 72 19.42 -8.72 -14.21
CA LYS A 72 19.03 -9.99 -13.59
C LYS A 72 19.03 -9.97 -12.07
N ASN A 73 19.76 -9.04 -11.47
CA ASN A 73 19.96 -8.94 -10.03
C ASN A 73 18.96 -8.00 -9.35
N LEU A 74 18.16 -7.27 -10.14
CA LEU A 74 17.11 -6.44 -9.60
C LEU A 74 15.89 -7.31 -9.30
N LEU A 75 15.39 -7.21 -8.07
CA LEU A 75 14.21 -7.95 -7.63
C LEU A 75 12.90 -7.18 -7.87
N TYR A 76 12.93 -5.87 -7.63
CA TYR A 76 11.72 -5.06 -7.60
C TYR A 76 11.62 -4.13 -8.81
N LEU A 77 10.46 -4.12 -9.45
CA LEU A 77 10.02 -3.12 -10.41
C LEU A 77 8.95 -2.23 -9.79
N ASN A 78 8.73 -1.06 -10.39
CA ASN A 78 7.76 -0.09 -9.91
C ASN A 78 6.33 -0.48 -10.34
N ALA A 79 5.46 -0.79 -9.38
CA ALA A 79 4.08 -1.20 -9.66
C ALA A 79 3.21 -0.09 -10.27
N LYS A 80 3.61 1.19 -10.18
CA LYS A 80 2.86 2.30 -10.77
C LYS A 80 2.67 2.14 -12.29
N GLU A 81 3.49 1.32 -12.98
CA GLU A 81 3.27 1.01 -14.40
C GLU A 81 1.97 0.23 -14.67
N LEU A 82 1.52 -0.54 -13.66
CA LEU A 82 0.36 -1.42 -13.71
C LEU A 82 -0.95 -0.70 -13.33
N LEU A 83 -0.83 0.45 -12.68
CA LEU A 83 -1.97 1.19 -12.14
C LEU A 83 -2.69 1.93 -13.26
N SER A 84 -3.98 1.63 -13.43
CA SER A 84 -4.89 2.31 -14.36
C SER A 84 -6.10 2.83 -13.58
N PRO A 85 -6.56 4.07 -13.85
CA PRO A 85 -7.75 4.61 -13.21
C PRO A 85 -8.94 3.66 -13.37
N SER A 86 -9.61 3.36 -12.26
CA SER A 86 -10.86 2.61 -12.23
C SER A 86 -12.04 3.52 -12.60
N TYR A 87 -11.99 4.78 -12.17
CA TYR A 87 -12.94 5.84 -12.52
C TYR A 87 -12.31 7.21 -12.26
N LEU A 88 -12.98 8.25 -12.77
CA LEU A 88 -12.64 9.65 -12.55
C LEU A 88 -13.76 10.31 -11.75
N ILE A 89 -13.40 11.23 -10.85
CA ILE A 89 -14.35 12.10 -10.15
C ILE A 89 -13.78 13.52 -10.22
N GLY A 90 -14.42 14.38 -11.02
CA GLY A 90 -13.86 15.69 -11.35
C GLY A 90 -12.44 15.57 -11.91
N PRO A 91 -11.43 16.28 -11.35
CA PRO A 91 -10.04 16.21 -11.80
C PRO A 91 -9.25 15.01 -11.25
N LEU A 92 -9.85 14.21 -10.35
CA LEU A 92 -9.18 13.13 -9.65
C LEU A 92 -9.38 11.80 -10.37
N ALA A 93 -8.30 11.04 -10.47
CA ALA A 93 -8.33 9.64 -10.84
C ALA A 93 -8.27 8.77 -9.59
N VAL A 94 -9.15 7.77 -9.54
CA VAL A 94 -9.14 6.76 -8.50
C VAL A 94 -8.70 5.43 -9.09
N VAL A 95 -7.60 4.89 -8.61
CA VAL A 95 -7.13 3.53 -8.91
C VAL A 95 -7.53 2.63 -7.75
N MET A 96 -8.47 1.72 -7.98
CA MET A 96 -8.94 0.77 -6.99
C MET A 96 -8.38 -0.61 -7.33
N VAL A 97 -7.67 -1.26 -6.40
CA VAL A 97 -7.25 -2.66 -6.53
C VAL A 97 -7.90 -3.46 -5.41
N ARG A 98 -8.68 -4.48 -5.78
CA ARG A 98 -9.40 -5.33 -4.83
C ARG A 98 -8.79 -6.72 -4.82
N PHE A 99 -8.87 -7.38 -3.67
CA PHE A 99 -8.29 -8.70 -3.48
C PHE A 99 -9.29 -9.72 -2.96
N THR A 100 -9.06 -10.99 -3.27
CA THR A 100 -9.61 -12.12 -2.52
C THR A 100 -8.78 -12.40 -1.27
N PRO A 101 -9.28 -13.21 -0.31
CA PRO A 101 -8.46 -13.69 0.82
C PRO A 101 -7.22 -14.52 0.41
N SER A 102 -7.16 -15.02 -0.83
CA SER A 102 -5.98 -15.68 -1.39
C SER A 102 -4.98 -14.71 -2.05
N ALA A 103 -5.21 -13.40 -1.91
CA ALA A 103 -4.48 -12.29 -2.51
C ALA A 103 -4.63 -12.14 -4.03
N GLN A 104 -5.59 -12.81 -4.65
CA GLN A 104 -5.83 -12.66 -6.08
C GLN A 104 -6.45 -11.29 -6.36
N VAL A 105 -5.97 -10.58 -7.38
CA VAL A 105 -6.56 -9.33 -7.82
C VAL A 105 -7.89 -9.60 -8.53
N VAL A 106 -8.98 -8.96 -8.08
CA VAL A 106 -10.34 -9.22 -8.61
C VAL A 106 -10.86 -8.13 -9.55
N ASN A 107 -10.24 -6.95 -9.59
CA ASN A 107 -10.64 -5.91 -10.54
C ASN A 107 -9.98 -6.19 -11.91
N PRO A 108 -10.77 -6.35 -12.99
CA PRO A 108 -10.35 -7.11 -14.18
C PRO A 108 -9.58 -6.29 -15.25
N ALA A 109 -9.29 -5.01 -15.04
CA ALA A 109 -8.59 -4.23 -16.05
C ALA A 109 -7.12 -4.69 -16.17
N ALA A 110 -6.71 -5.05 -17.39
CA ALA A 110 -5.31 -5.27 -17.70
C ALA A 110 -4.49 -4.02 -17.33
N PRO A 111 -3.26 -4.19 -16.81
CA PRO A 111 -2.51 -5.43 -16.72
C PRO A 111 -2.71 -6.25 -15.43
N LEU A 112 -3.42 -5.72 -14.42
CA LEU A 112 -3.46 -6.32 -13.07
C LEU A 112 -4.24 -7.64 -12.96
N SER A 113 -5.08 -7.97 -13.94
CA SER A 113 -5.83 -9.25 -14.00
C SER A 113 -4.96 -10.51 -13.96
N HIS A 114 -3.67 -10.38 -14.27
CA HIS A 114 -2.71 -11.49 -14.32
C HIS A 114 -1.78 -11.53 -13.09
N PHE A 115 -2.18 -10.89 -11.99
CA PHE A 115 -1.35 -10.75 -10.80
C PHE A 115 -2.06 -11.24 -9.54
N THR A 116 -1.25 -11.70 -8.58
CA THR A 116 -1.62 -11.86 -7.17
C THR A 116 -0.79 -10.89 -6.36
N ALA A 117 -1.30 -10.42 -5.23
CA ALA A 117 -0.49 -9.67 -4.28
C ALA A 117 0.19 -10.61 -3.26
N ARG A 118 1.27 -10.14 -2.67
CA ARG A 118 1.98 -10.76 -1.55
C ARG A 118 2.58 -9.68 -0.65
N ARG A 119 2.67 -9.98 0.65
CA ARG A 119 3.61 -9.33 1.58
C ARG A 119 4.90 -10.16 1.53
N THR A 120 6.07 -9.54 1.46
CA THR A 120 7.35 -10.26 1.60
C THR A 120 7.77 -10.31 3.08
N ASN A 121 8.80 -11.07 3.42
CA ASN A 121 9.37 -11.07 4.79
C ASN A 121 10.06 -9.76 5.19
N PHE A 122 10.23 -8.84 4.25
CA PHE A 122 10.72 -7.48 4.49
C PHE A 122 9.57 -6.46 4.47
N ASP A 123 8.34 -6.94 4.67
CA ASP A 123 7.15 -6.09 4.76
C ASP A 123 6.89 -5.23 3.52
N ARG A 124 7.35 -5.72 2.37
CA ARG A 124 7.06 -5.12 1.07
C ARG A 124 5.80 -5.73 0.48
N MET A 125 4.89 -4.87 0.07
CA MET A 125 3.69 -5.26 -0.65
C MET A 125 3.99 -5.26 -2.14
N VAL A 126 3.81 -6.42 -2.79
CA VAL A 126 4.18 -6.64 -4.18
C VAL A 126 3.07 -7.30 -4.99
N PHE A 127 3.01 -7.01 -6.28
CA PHE A 127 2.30 -7.84 -7.25
C PHE A 127 3.24 -8.86 -7.89
N VAL A 128 2.79 -10.11 -7.94
CA VAL A 128 3.47 -11.26 -8.53
C VAL A 128 2.64 -11.74 -9.72
N LYS A 129 3.27 -11.82 -10.89
CA LYS A 129 2.61 -12.25 -12.11
C LYS A 129 2.28 -13.74 -12.05
N THR A 130 1.03 -14.11 -12.24
CA THR A 130 0.54 -15.50 -12.12
C THR A 130 0.35 -16.20 -13.46
N SER A 131 0.37 -15.46 -14.57
CA SER A 131 0.12 -16.01 -15.91
C SER A 131 0.90 -15.28 -17.01
N GLY A 132 1.07 -15.95 -18.15
CA GLY A 132 1.87 -15.47 -19.28
C GLY A 132 3.37 -15.76 -19.14
N LYS A 133 4.22 -15.01 -19.86
CA LYS A 133 5.68 -15.15 -19.76
C LYS A 133 6.11 -14.91 -18.31
N LYS A 134 6.78 -15.92 -17.73
CA LYS A 134 7.37 -15.83 -16.39
C LYS A 134 8.16 -14.55 -16.28
N ASP A 135 7.72 -13.69 -15.38
CA ASP A 135 8.46 -12.53 -14.95
C ASP A 135 9.09 -12.88 -13.60
N ARG A 136 10.39 -12.66 -13.50
CA ARG A 136 11.12 -12.87 -12.25
C ARG A 136 10.93 -11.68 -11.32
N HIS A 137 10.59 -10.52 -11.86
CA HIS A 137 10.49 -9.29 -11.10
C HIS A 137 9.20 -9.24 -10.27
N LEU A 138 9.31 -8.66 -9.08
CA LEU A 138 8.19 -8.36 -8.20
C LEU A 138 7.83 -6.89 -8.36
N TYR A 139 6.54 -6.57 -8.46
CA TYR A 139 6.10 -5.19 -8.63
C TYR A 139 5.75 -4.57 -7.29
N HIS A 140 6.67 -3.81 -6.71
CA HIS A 140 6.51 -3.18 -5.40
C HIS A 140 5.55 -1.99 -5.46
N PHE A 141 4.56 -1.95 -4.56
CA PHE A 141 3.56 -0.88 -4.52
C PHE A 141 3.43 -0.18 -3.16
N ALA A 142 3.80 -0.82 -2.05
CA ALA A 142 3.76 -0.22 -0.72
C ALA A 142 4.68 -0.97 0.26
N ASN A 143 4.97 -0.37 1.40
CA ASN A 143 5.55 -1.03 2.56
C ASN A 143 4.51 -1.12 3.66
N TRP A 144 4.56 -2.19 4.43
CA TRP A 144 3.79 -2.38 5.64
C TRP A 144 4.60 -1.87 6.84
N TYR A 145 4.01 -1.04 7.66
CA TYR A 145 4.60 -0.50 8.89
C TYR A 145 3.71 -0.90 10.07
N ASP A 146 4.24 -1.67 11.03
CA ASP A 146 3.54 -2.06 12.26
C ASP A 146 4.38 -1.91 13.54
N GLU A 147 5.71 -1.88 13.46
CA GLU A 147 6.58 -1.91 14.65
C GLU A 147 6.70 -0.56 15.40
N ASP A 148 6.50 0.58 14.71
CA ASP A 148 6.71 1.92 15.28
C ASP A 148 5.46 2.82 15.30
N LEU A 149 4.30 2.27 14.94
CA LEU A 149 3.04 3.01 14.84
C LEU A 149 2.01 2.47 15.83
N GLU A 150 1.14 3.34 16.33
CA GLU A 150 0.01 2.94 17.17
C GLU A 150 -0.89 1.91 16.45
N PHE A 151 -0.94 2.00 15.12
CA PHE A 151 -1.68 1.08 14.27
C PHE A 151 -0.88 0.74 13.01
N PRO A 152 -1.08 -0.47 12.43
CA PRO A 152 -0.45 -0.81 11.18
C PRO A 152 -0.84 0.17 10.06
N ALA A 153 0.09 0.49 9.17
CA ALA A 153 -0.14 1.35 8.01
C ALA A 153 0.53 0.78 6.76
N LEU A 154 -0.13 0.88 5.60
CA LEU A 154 0.54 0.68 4.31
C LEU A 154 0.89 2.04 3.75
N CYS A 155 2.17 2.29 3.55
CA CYS A 155 2.66 3.56 3.03
C CYS A 155 3.38 3.35 1.71
N THR A 156 3.19 4.28 0.78
CA THR A 156 4.01 4.36 -0.42
C THR A 156 5.37 4.96 -0.10
N SER A 157 6.32 4.88 -1.04
CA SER A 157 7.58 5.63 -0.92
C SER A 157 7.37 7.14 -0.81
N ASP A 158 6.28 7.65 -1.39
CA ASP A 158 5.96 9.08 -1.36
C ASP A 158 5.50 9.49 0.05
N ASP A 159 4.72 8.64 0.72
CA ASP A 159 4.31 8.81 2.13
C ASP A 159 5.52 8.67 3.07
N SER A 160 6.35 7.64 2.90
CA SER A 160 7.52 7.41 3.77
C SER A 160 8.48 8.59 3.74
N ALA A 161 8.74 9.16 2.55
CA ALA A 161 9.63 10.31 2.40
C ALA A 161 9.08 11.59 3.08
N TYR A 162 7.78 11.66 3.34
CA TYR A 162 7.18 12.74 4.11
C TYR A 162 7.51 12.59 5.60
N TYR A 163 7.28 11.40 6.17
CA TYR A 163 7.53 11.14 7.59
C TYR A 163 9.03 11.10 7.95
N GLU A 164 9.89 10.68 7.03
CA GLU A 164 11.35 10.67 7.24
C GLU A 164 11.97 12.08 7.33
N LYS A 165 11.28 13.11 6.81
CA LYS A 165 11.82 14.48 6.78
C LYS A 165 11.73 15.24 8.10
N GLY A 166 11.14 14.65 9.15
CA GLY A 166 11.14 15.22 10.50
C GLY A 166 10.43 16.58 10.63
N GLU A 167 10.37 17.08 11.86
CA GLU A 167 9.64 18.26 12.37
C GLU A 167 9.91 19.61 11.64
N ASP A 168 10.78 19.65 10.63
CA ASP A 168 11.10 20.88 9.89
C ASP A 168 10.06 21.26 8.82
N ASN A 169 9.04 20.44 8.58
CA ASN A 169 7.85 20.85 7.82
C ASN A 169 6.94 21.72 8.69
N LYS A 170 7.44 22.90 9.08
CA LYS A 170 6.68 24.02 9.67
C LYS A 170 5.65 24.63 8.72
N SER A 171 5.42 24.03 7.55
CA SER A 171 4.18 24.31 6.83
C SER A 171 3.08 23.67 7.67
N GLY A 172 2.31 24.46 8.42
CA GLY A 172 1.14 24.04 9.21
C GLY A 172 0.01 23.40 8.40
N VAL A 173 0.33 22.79 7.27
CA VAL A 173 -0.51 21.98 6.41
C VAL A 173 -0.59 20.57 7.00
N GLY A 174 -1.74 20.22 7.57
CA GLY A 174 -2.02 18.86 8.02
C GLY A 174 -2.07 17.90 6.83
N TYR A 175 -0.93 17.28 6.52
CA TYR A 175 -0.80 16.34 5.41
C TYR A 175 -1.64 15.08 5.68
N PHE A 176 -2.45 14.69 4.70
CA PHE A 176 -3.11 13.39 4.72
C PHE A 176 -2.25 12.35 4.01
N GLY A 177 -1.76 11.36 4.77
CA GLY A 177 -1.01 10.21 4.27
C GLY A 177 -1.45 8.90 4.91
N CYS A 178 -0.57 7.90 4.87
CA CYS A 178 -0.87 6.55 5.34
C CYS A 178 -1.14 6.46 6.86
N VAL A 179 -0.53 7.32 7.68
CA VAL A 179 -0.73 7.33 9.14
C VAL A 179 -2.08 7.96 9.48
N GLU A 180 -2.44 9.07 8.83
CA GLU A 180 -3.75 9.72 8.99
C GLU A 180 -4.87 8.78 8.48
N TRP A 181 -4.62 8.04 7.41
CA TRP A 181 -5.52 6.99 6.96
C TRP A 181 -5.71 5.90 8.03
N ALA A 182 -4.61 5.34 8.55
CA ALA A 182 -4.67 4.27 9.54
C ALA A 182 -5.40 4.70 10.82
N SER A 183 -5.07 5.88 11.36
CA SER A 183 -5.74 6.42 12.55
C SER A 183 -7.26 6.55 12.35
N GLN A 184 -7.70 7.04 11.19
CA GLN A 184 -9.12 7.16 10.88
C GLN A 184 -9.79 5.81 10.61
N LEU A 185 -9.09 4.85 9.99
CA LEU A 185 -9.58 3.50 9.75
C LEU A 185 -9.84 2.76 11.06
N TYR A 186 -8.90 2.81 12.00
CA TYR A 186 -8.99 2.06 13.26
C TYR A 186 -9.80 2.74 14.36
N ASN A 187 -10.04 4.06 14.29
CA ASN A 187 -10.87 4.74 15.28
C ASN A 187 -12.36 4.35 15.12
N PRO A 188 -12.98 3.63 16.06
CA PRO A 188 -14.37 3.18 15.93
C PRO A 188 -15.39 4.33 15.93
N ASN A 189 -15.01 5.49 16.48
CA ASN A 189 -15.85 6.69 16.56
C ASN A 189 -15.71 7.58 15.32
N GLN A 190 -14.77 7.28 14.43
CA GLN A 190 -14.60 7.99 13.15
C GLN A 190 -15.58 7.41 12.12
N PRO A 191 -16.61 8.17 11.66
CA PRO A 191 -17.69 7.62 10.86
C PRO A 191 -17.35 7.46 9.37
N TYR A 192 -16.37 8.21 8.87
CA TYR A 192 -15.84 8.17 7.50
C TYR A 192 -14.34 8.45 7.52
N ILE A 193 -13.62 8.10 6.46
CA ILE A 193 -12.23 8.52 6.25
C ILE A 193 -12.27 9.83 5.44
N ASP A 194 -11.87 10.93 6.08
CA ASP A 194 -11.68 12.22 5.43
C ASP A 194 -10.24 12.34 4.93
N VAL A 195 -10.08 12.33 3.61
CA VAL A 195 -8.78 12.36 2.91
C VAL A 195 -8.35 13.77 2.53
N THR A 196 -9.04 14.79 3.04
CA THR A 196 -8.75 16.20 2.76
C THR A 196 -7.49 16.63 3.50
N THR A 197 -6.53 17.18 2.74
CA THR A 197 -5.47 18.02 3.30
C THR A 197 -6.02 19.43 3.45
N TYR A 198 -6.12 19.93 4.68
CA TYR A 198 -6.62 21.27 4.98
C TYR A 198 -5.46 22.28 5.06
N THR A 199 -5.63 23.42 4.39
CA THR A 199 -4.72 24.57 4.45
C THR A 199 -5.50 25.86 4.51
N ASP A 200 -4.80 26.98 4.74
CA ASP A 200 -5.39 28.32 4.70
C ASP A 200 -5.97 28.69 3.32
N GLU A 201 -5.55 28.00 2.25
CA GLU A 201 -6.07 28.18 0.89
C GLU A 201 -7.30 27.30 0.58
N GLY A 202 -7.68 26.44 1.53
CA GLY A 202 -8.81 25.52 1.44
C GLY A 202 -8.41 24.04 1.39
N GLY A 203 -9.41 23.16 1.34
CA GLY A 203 -9.21 21.72 1.30
C GLY A 203 -8.84 21.19 -0.08
N PHE A 204 -7.82 20.32 -0.12
CA PHE A 204 -7.47 19.58 -1.33
C PHE A 204 -7.08 18.12 -1.07
N ILE A 205 -7.42 17.26 -2.03
CA ILE A 205 -6.95 15.87 -2.07
C ILE A 205 -5.59 15.83 -2.79
N ARG A 206 -4.55 15.35 -2.09
CA ARG A 206 -3.22 15.06 -2.65
C ARG A 206 -3.13 13.64 -3.21
N HIS A 207 -1.96 13.29 -3.73
CA HIS A 207 -1.61 11.90 -3.94
C HIS A 207 -1.57 11.19 -2.59
N PHE A 208 -2.38 10.14 -2.43
CA PHE A 208 -2.35 9.27 -1.26
C PHE A 208 -2.64 7.82 -1.66
N MET A 209 -2.25 6.91 -0.77
CA MET A 209 -2.71 5.53 -0.78
C MET A 209 -3.55 5.24 0.46
N GLY A 210 -4.71 4.62 0.25
CA GLY A 210 -5.56 4.06 1.29
C GLY A 210 -5.69 2.55 1.14
N TRP A 211 -6.21 1.90 2.18
CA TRP A 211 -6.38 0.45 2.22
C TRP A 211 -7.38 0.03 3.29
N SER A 212 -7.82 -1.22 3.26
CA SER A 212 -8.65 -1.80 4.32
C SER A 212 -8.46 -3.32 4.36
N ARG A 213 -8.61 -3.92 5.55
CA ARG A 213 -8.66 -5.38 5.72
C ARG A 213 -10.05 -5.93 5.45
N PHE A 214 -10.15 -7.25 5.23
CA PHE A 214 -11.45 -7.93 5.17
C PHE A 214 -12.26 -7.82 6.47
N THR A 215 -11.58 -7.62 7.59
CA THR A 215 -12.17 -7.54 8.94
C THR A 215 -12.50 -6.12 9.37
N ASP A 216 -11.99 -5.11 8.67
CA ASP A 216 -12.19 -3.73 9.08
C ASP A 216 -13.62 -3.28 8.76
N LYS A 217 -14.16 -2.42 9.63
CA LYS A 217 -15.48 -1.83 9.40
C LYS A 217 -15.40 -0.89 8.19
N LYS A 218 -16.28 -1.10 7.21
CA LYS A 218 -16.42 -0.20 6.07
C LYS A 218 -16.74 1.22 6.53
N LYS A 219 -16.05 2.18 5.94
CA LYS A 219 -16.22 3.62 6.17
C LYS A 219 -16.27 4.31 4.82
N PRO A 220 -17.24 5.22 4.58
CA PRO A 220 -17.19 6.08 3.42
C PRO A 220 -15.85 6.81 3.38
N ILE A 221 -15.27 6.91 2.19
CA ILE A 221 -14.05 7.68 1.97
C ILE A 221 -14.48 8.95 1.26
N ILE A 222 -14.31 10.08 1.92
CA ILE A 222 -14.74 11.39 1.43
C ILE A 222 -13.57 12.35 1.43
N GLY A 223 -13.66 13.41 0.64
CA GLY A 223 -12.72 14.51 0.73
C GLY A 223 -13.12 15.71 -0.10
N GLN A 224 -12.48 16.84 0.17
CA GLN A 224 -12.66 18.08 -0.54
C GLN A 224 -11.48 18.35 -1.47
N HIS A 225 -11.76 18.72 -2.72
CA HIS A 225 -10.75 19.18 -3.66
C HIS A 225 -11.18 20.49 -4.34
N ASN A 226 -10.49 21.58 -4.02
CA ASN A 226 -10.79 22.93 -4.51
C ASN A 226 -12.24 23.34 -4.23
N GLY A 227 -12.68 23.15 -2.98
CA GLY A 227 -14.03 23.48 -2.52
C GLY A 227 -15.12 22.46 -2.92
N ILE A 228 -14.80 21.47 -3.76
CA ILE A 228 -15.77 20.44 -4.19
C ILE A 228 -15.63 19.21 -3.30
N TRP A 229 -16.69 18.86 -2.59
CA TRP A 229 -16.77 17.63 -1.83
C TRP A 229 -17.05 16.43 -2.73
N MET A 230 -16.48 15.28 -2.38
CA MET A 230 -16.63 14.03 -3.12
C MET A 230 -16.71 12.85 -2.17
N CYS A 231 -17.49 11.84 -2.55
CA CYS A 231 -17.34 10.49 -2.03
C CYS A 231 -16.52 9.66 -3.01
N LEU A 232 -15.38 9.15 -2.57
CA LEU A 232 -14.40 8.44 -3.38
C LEU A 232 -14.63 6.93 -3.38
N LEU A 233 -15.11 6.35 -2.28
CA LEU A 233 -15.36 4.91 -2.14
C LEU A 233 -16.30 4.64 -0.95
N ASP A 234 -17.00 3.49 -0.98
CA ASP A 234 -17.85 2.99 0.10
C ASP A 234 -18.90 4.03 0.55
N CYS A 235 -19.44 4.75 -0.44
CA CYS A 235 -20.47 5.76 -0.19
C CYS A 235 -21.68 5.11 0.50
N PRO A 236 -22.34 5.83 1.42
CA PRO A 236 -23.43 5.27 2.22
C PRO A 236 -24.55 4.72 1.34
N HIS A 237 -25.30 3.76 1.86
CA HIS A 237 -26.43 3.11 1.19
C HIS A 237 -26.11 2.47 -0.18
N GLY A 238 -24.82 2.25 -0.48
CA GLY A 238 -24.39 1.67 -1.76
C GLY A 238 -24.35 2.67 -2.90
N ASP A 239 -24.39 3.97 -2.60
CA ASP A 239 -24.27 5.02 -3.60
C ASP A 239 -22.95 4.90 -4.37
N ARG A 240 -22.97 5.38 -5.62
CA ARG A 240 -21.76 5.37 -6.45
C ARG A 240 -20.82 6.50 -6.02
N PRO A 241 -19.50 6.31 -6.11
CA PRO A 241 -18.55 7.40 -5.98
C PRO A 241 -18.90 8.58 -6.91
N GLY A 242 -18.77 9.80 -6.39
CA GLY A 242 -19.26 10.99 -7.09
C GLY A 242 -19.06 12.28 -6.31
N ILE A 243 -19.44 13.39 -6.96
CA ILE A 243 -19.43 14.74 -6.37
C ILE A 243 -20.59 14.85 -5.36
N ILE A 244 -20.29 15.43 -4.21
CA ILE A 244 -21.26 15.83 -3.19
C ILE A 244 -21.49 17.34 -3.36
N THR A 245 -22.66 17.71 -3.88
CA THR A 245 -22.98 19.11 -4.22
C THR A 245 -23.23 19.98 -2.99
N ASP A 246 -23.77 19.38 -1.93
CA ASP A 246 -24.03 20.03 -0.64
C ASP A 246 -23.65 19.03 0.47
N ILE A 247 -22.52 19.28 1.12
CA ILE A 247 -22.00 18.37 2.15
C ILE A 247 -22.89 18.35 3.41
N ALA A 248 -23.58 19.45 3.72
CA ALA A 248 -24.46 19.51 4.87
C ALA A 248 -25.72 18.66 4.62
N ALA A 249 -26.34 18.83 3.44
CA ALA A 249 -27.48 18.02 3.04
C ALA A 249 -27.12 16.53 2.93
N TRP A 250 -25.96 16.21 2.34
CA TRP A 250 -25.45 14.83 2.25
C TRP A 250 -25.22 14.20 3.62
N SER A 251 -24.64 14.96 4.56
CA SER A 251 -24.41 14.50 5.93
C SER A 251 -25.72 14.18 6.65
N ILE A 252 -26.73 15.06 6.53
CA ILE A 252 -28.07 14.83 7.09
C ILE A 252 -28.72 13.59 6.46
N GLN A 253 -28.70 13.46 5.13
CA GLN A 253 -29.30 12.34 4.40
C GLN A 253 -28.74 10.98 4.82
N HIS A 254 -27.45 10.93 5.15
CA HIS A 254 -26.75 9.69 5.48
C HIS A 254 -26.48 9.51 6.98
N GLU A 255 -27.03 10.39 7.82
CA GLU A 255 -26.86 10.36 9.28
C GLU A 255 -25.38 10.39 9.71
N LEU A 256 -24.56 11.15 8.97
CA LEU A 256 -23.14 11.35 9.24
C LEU A 256 -22.92 12.78 9.77
N PRO A 257 -21.90 13.03 10.60
CA PRO A 257 -21.54 14.39 10.95
C PRO A 257 -20.96 15.12 9.74
N VAL A 258 -21.17 16.43 9.67
CA VAL A 258 -20.51 17.27 8.65
C VAL A 258 -19.00 17.25 8.90
N PRO A 259 -18.16 17.04 7.88
CA PRO A 259 -16.71 17.16 7.99
C PRO A 259 -16.31 18.51 8.59
N LYS A 260 -15.46 18.45 9.61
CA LYS A 260 -14.90 19.64 10.24
C LYS A 260 -13.55 19.90 9.62
N GLU A 261 -13.38 21.11 9.09
CA GLU A 261 -12.06 21.62 8.77
C GLU A 261 -11.21 21.56 10.05
N LYS A 262 -10.12 20.82 10.00
CA LYS A 262 -9.11 20.88 11.06
C LYS A 262 -8.30 22.15 10.80
N ILE A 263 -8.83 23.29 11.24
CA ILE A 263 -8.02 24.51 11.33
C ILE A 263 -6.98 24.21 12.40
N ASN A 264 -5.71 24.11 12.01
CA ASN A 264 -4.61 24.02 12.96
C ASN A 264 -4.59 25.35 13.72
N TYR A 265 -5.16 25.36 14.93
CA TYR A 265 -4.87 26.39 15.91
C TYR A 265 -3.44 26.13 16.39
N GLU A 266 -2.46 26.75 15.73
CA GLU A 266 -1.22 27.10 16.40
C GLU A 266 -1.54 28.27 17.34
N ASP A 267 -1.73 27.96 18.63
CA ASP A 267 -1.52 28.93 19.73
C ASP A 267 -0.01 29.12 19.98
#